data_AF-W7L2G3-F1
#
_entry.id   AF-W7L2G3-F1
#
_cell.length_a   1.000
_cell.length_b   1.000
_cell.length_c   1.000
_cell.angle_alpha   90.00
_cell.angle_beta   90.00
_cell.angle_gamma   90.00
#
_symmetry.space_group_name_H-M   'P 1'
#
loop_
_entity.id
_entity.type
_entity.pdbx_description
1 polymer ?
#
loop_
_entity_poly.entity_id
_entity_poly.type
_entity_poly.pdbx_seq_one_letter_code
_entity_poly.pdbx_strand_id
1 'polypeptide(L)'
;MKQIVMLNEETRRQISDIEQKCEKLAEKLLNKYKTDFQTEEENLAVDLIRTIKGRHASDNDVFENDYESILELGIETEDEFFPNAYIPIWKCKQEMFHSVGYLTSLDIDSIEKKMLIMIQEMLADREEGEKYE
;
A
#
# COMPACT_ATOMS: atom_id res chain seq x y z
N MET A 1 2.85 12.86 -6.43
CA MET A 1 3.34 12.94 -5.04
C MET A 1 3.86 14.34 -4.77
N LYS A 2 3.65 14.85 -3.55
CA LYS A 2 4.12 16.16 -3.07
C LYS A 2 5.51 15.99 -2.43
N GLN A 3 6.49 16.74 -2.92
CA GLN A 3 7.82 16.77 -2.31
C GLN A 3 7.79 17.54 -0.98
N ILE A 4 8.47 17.01 0.03
CA ILE A 4 8.63 17.61 1.36
C ILE A 4 10.12 17.72 1.66
N VAL A 5 10.62 18.94 1.80
CA VAL A 5 12.04 19.22 2.10
C VAL A 5 12.27 19.40 3.61
N MET A 6 11.24 19.83 4.35
CA MET A 6 11.32 19.97 5.81
C MET A 6 10.88 18.67 6.48
N LEU A 7 11.85 17.81 6.79
CA LEU A 7 11.63 16.57 7.55
C LEU A 7 11.69 16.88 9.05
N ASN A 8 10.53 17.08 9.66
CA ASN A 8 10.37 17.44 11.07
C ASN A 8 9.21 16.66 11.71
N GLU A 9 8.94 16.91 12.98
CA GLU A 9 7.88 16.20 13.71
C GLU A 9 6.47 16.46 13.18
N GLU A 10 6.20 17.61 12.56
CA GLU A 10 4.92 17.85 11.90
C GLU A 10 4.75 16.94 10.69
N THR A 11 5.78 16.88 9.84
CA THR A 11 5.84 15.95 8.70
C THR A 11 5.70 14.50 9.15
N ARG A 12 6.38 14.09 10.24
CA ARG A 12 6.27 12.73 10.81
C ARG A 12 4.82 12.41 11.18
N ARG A 13 4.12 13.34 11.85
CA ARG A 13 2.71 13.15 12.22
C ARG A 13 1.80 13.06 11.00
N GLN A 14 2.04 13.87 9.96
CA GLN A 14 1.27 13.80 8.73
C GLN A 14 1.42 12.44 8.04
N ILE A 15 2.63 11.88 8.01
CA ILE A 15 2.89 10.56 7.42
C ILE A 15 2.25 9.46 8.27
N SER A 16 2.45 9.50 9.59
CA SER A 16 1.85 8.53 10.51
C SER A 16 0.32 8.53 10.43
N ASP A 17 -0.33 9.70 10.32
CA ASP A 17 -1.78 9.82 10.18
C ASP A 17 -2.30 9.19 8.88
N ILE A 18 -1.65 9.44 7.73
CA ILE A 18 -2.08 8.84 6.47
C ILE A 18 -1.81 7.33 6.44
N GLU A 19 -0.70 6.87 7.01
CA GLU A 19 -0.37 5.45 7.11
C GLU A 19 -1.40 4.70 7.97
N GLN A 20 -1.74 5.22 9.16
CA GLN A 20 -2.78 4.62 9.99
C GLN A 20 -4.15 4.59 9.32
N LYS A 21 -4.47 5.60 8.50
CA LYS A 21 -5.68 5.60 7.69
C LYS A 21 -5.64 4.52 6.60
N CYS A 22 -4.49 4.32 5.97
CA CYS A 22 -4.28 3.24 5.00
C CYS A 22 -4.38 1.85 5.65
N GLU A 23 -3.83 1.63 6.85
CA GLU A 23 -3.97 0.38 7.59
C GLU A 23 -5.45 0.05 7.87
N LYS A 24 -6.21 1.03 8.36
CA LYS A 24 -7.66 0.87 8.60
C LYS A 24 -8.44 0.63 7.31
N LEU A 25 -8.04 1.29 6.23
CA LEU A 25 -8.64 1.07 4.92
C LEU A 25 -8.34 -0.34 4.39
N ALA A 26 -7.12 -0.82 4.56
CA ALA A 26 -6.71 -2.16 4.18
C ALA A 26 -7.57 -3.22 4.90
N GLU A 27 -7.70 -3.11 6.21
CA GLU A 27 -8.56 -3.99 7.02
C GLU A 27 -10.03 -3.92 6.57
N LYS A 28 -10.55 -2.71 6.30
CA LYS A 28 -11.91 -2.51 5.79
C LYS A 28 -12.12 -3.21 4.44
N LEU A 29 -11.18 -3.07 3.51
CA LEU A 29 -11.27 -3.67 2.17
C LEU A 29 -11.13 -5.18 2.22
N LEU A 30 -10.16 -5.68 2.98
CA LEU A 30 -9.97 -7.11 3.22
C LEU A 30 -11.27 -7.73 3.75
N ASN A 31 -11.85 -7.18 4.83
CA ASN A 31 -13.08 -7.69 5.40
C ASN A 31 -14.27 -7.63 4.45
N LYS A 32 -14.33 -6.62 3.57
CA LYS A 32 -15.41 -6.45 2.61
C LYS A 32 -15.35 -7.48 1.49
N TYR A 33 -14.16 -7.77 0.97
CA TYR A 33 -13.96 -8.58 -0.23
C TYR A 33 -13.40 -9.98 0.05
N LYS A 34 -13.11 -10.31 1.32
CA LYS A 34 -12.54 -11.61 1.70
C LYS A 34 -13.26 -12.78 1.03
N THR A 35 -14.58 -12.82 1.12
CA THR A 35 -15.38 -13.92 0.56
C THR A 35 -15.36 -13.96 -0.97
N ASP A 36 -15.20 -12.82 -1.65
CA ASP A 36 -15.16 -12.76 -3.12
C ASP A 36 -13.87 -13.37 -3.67
N PHE A 37 -12.81 -13.42 -2.87
CA PHE A 37 -11.50 -13.97 -3.26
C PHE A 37 -11.17 -15.31 -2.59
N GLN A 38 -11.95 -15.72 -1.58
CA GLN A 38 -11.65 -16.88 -0.76
C GLN A 38 -11.96 -18.17 -1.53
N THR A 39 -10.90 -18.88 -1.91
CA THR A 39 -10.95 -20.26 -2.40
C THR A 39 -10.27 -21.20 -1.40
N GLU A 40 -10.09 -22.48 -1.76
CA GLU A 40 -9.31 -23.40 -0.92
C GLU A 40 -7.82 -23.00 -0.86
N GLU A 41 -7.30 -22.33 -1.90
CA GLU A 41 -5.86 -22.08 -2.07
C GLU A 41 -5.49 -20.59 -2.09
N GLU A 42 -6.45 -19.68 -2.24
CA GLU A 42 -6.19 -18.25 -2.46
C GLU A 42 -7.03 -17.35 -1.56
N ASN A 43 -6.43 -16.24 -1.12
CA ASN A 43 -7.09 -15.18 -0.39
C ASN A 43 -6.65 -13.80 -0.90
N LEU A 44 -7.55 -12.83 -0.81
CA LEU A 44 -7.18 -11.42 -0.98
C LEU A 44 -6.25 -11.01 0.17
N ALA A 45 -5.16 -10.33 -0.16
CA ALA A 45 -4.31 -9.64 0.80
C ALA A 45 -4.27 -8.14 0.47
N VAL A 46 -4.45 -7.32 1.49
CA VAL A 46 -4.41 -5.85 1.40
C VAL A 46 -3.66 -5.35 2.62
N ASP A 47 -2.51 -4.70 2.41
CA ASP A 47 -1.63 -4.33 3.51
C ASP A 47 -0.89 -3.02 3.26
N LEU A 48 -0.71 -2.25 4.33
CA LEU A 48 0.29 -1.18 4.32
C LEU A 48 1.65 -1.78 4.66
N ILE A 49 2.55 -1.77 3.69
CA ILE A 49 3.92 -2.27 3.84
C ILE A 49 4.86 -1.10 4.02
N ARG A 50 5.79 -1.24 4.97
CA ARG A 50 6.88 -0.29 5.23
C ARG A 50 8.21 -0.99 5.00
N THR A 51 9.08 -0.40 4.19
CA THR A 51 10.40 -0.97 3.92
C THR A 51 11.51 0.05 3.91
N ILE A 52 12.73 -0.42 4.17
CA ILE A 52 13.99 0.26 3.82
C ILE A 52 14.79 -0.71 2.96
N LYS A 53 15.06 -0.33 1.71
CA LYS A 53 15.75 -1.20 0.72
C LYS A 53 15.12 -2.60 0.64
N GLY A 54 13.79 -2.68 0.65
CA GLY A 54 13.02 -3.93 0.56
C GLY A 54 13.00 -4.77 1.84
N ARG A 55 13.56 -4.31 2.96
CA ARG A 55 13.44 -4.97 4.26
C ARG A 55 12.41 -4.27 5.12
N HIS A 56 11.68 -5.01 5.95
CA HIS A 56 10.68 -4.44 6.86
C HIS A 56 11.27 -3.27 7.68
N ALA A 57 10.50 -2.19 7.78
CA ALA A 57 10.86 -0.98 8.52
C ALA A 57 9.75 -0.59 9.51
N SER A 58 10.13 0.08 10.58
CA SER A 58 9.17 0.60 11.56
C SER A 58 8.64 1.98 11.15
N ASP A 59 7.54 2.40 11.75
CA ASP A 59 7.00 3.76 11.62
C ASP A 59 7.97 4.85 12.11
N ASN A 60 8.88 4.51 13.02
CA ASN A 60 9.89 5.44 13.52
C ASN A 60 10.97 5.77 12.49
N ASP A 61 11.16 4.90 11.50
CA ASP A 61 12.21 5.00 10.49
C ASP A 61 11.82 5.88 9.29
N VAL A 62 10.69 6.59 9.37
CA VAL A 62 10.08 7.36 8.26
C VAL A 62 11.00 8.36 7.54
N PHE A 63 12.08 8.82 8.20
CA PHE A 63 13.07 9.73 7.60
C PHE A 63 14.39 9.07 7.22
N GLU A 64 14.52 7.77 7.45
CA GLU A 64 15.67 6.99 7.01
C GLU A 64 15.73 6.97 5.48
N ASN A 65 16.95 6.95 4.95
CA ASN A 65 17.14 6.91 3.51
C ASN A 65 16.64 5.58 2.95
N ASP A 66 15.98 5.65 1.80
CA ASP A 66 15.33 4.52 1.12
C ASP A 66 14.13 3.94 1.88
N TYR A 67 13.60 4.66 2.88
CA TYR A 67 12.31 4.34 3.48
C TYR A 67 11.19 4.51 2.47
N GLU A 68 10.30 3.53 2.37
CA GLU A 68 9.11 3.56 1.53
C GLU A 68 7.93 2.94 2.29
N SER A 69 6.76 3.56 2.20
CA SER A 69 5.50 2.93 2.56
C SER A 69 4.54 2.89 1.37
N ILE A 70 3.96 1.72 1.16
CA ILE A 70 3.05 1.42 0.05
C ILE A 70 1.81 0.72 0.61
N LEU A 71 0.64 1.06 0.09
CA LEU A 71 -0.56 0.25 0.28
C LEU A 71 -0.61 -0.75 -0.87
N GLU A 72 -0.39 -2.02 -0.57
CA GLU A 72 -0.29 -3.10 -1.55
C GLU A 72 -1.55 -3.97 -1.53
N LEU A 73 -1.87 -4.50 -2.70
CA LEU A 73 -2.99 -5.39 -2.99
C LEU A 73 -2.45 -6.59 -3.76
N GLY A 74 -2.81 -7.79 -3.34
CA GLY A 74 -2.39 -9.01 -4.01
C GLY A 74 -3.21 -10.22 -3.60
N ILE A 75 -2.78 -11.37 -4.11
CA ILE A 75 -3.31 -12.68 -3.75
C ILE A 75 -2.28 -13.41 -2.92
N GLU A 76 -2.70 -13.90 -1.76
CA GLU A 76 -1.91 -14.77 -0.91
C GLU A 76 -2.39 -16.22 -1.08
N THR A 77 -1.45 -17.12 -1.35
CA THR A 77 -1.66 -18.57 -1.36
C THR A 77 -0.98 -19.21 -0.15
N GLU A 78 -1.10 -20.53 0.03
CA GLU A 78 -0.44 -21.22 1.14
C GLU A 78 1.09 -21.01 1.16
N ASP A 79 1.70 -20.84 -0.01
CA ASP A 79 3.16 -20.82 -0.18
C ASP A 79 3.73 -19.45 -0.56
N GLU A 80 2.95 -18.60 -1.24
CA GLU A 80 3.46 -17.39 -1.89
C GLU A 80 2.48 -16.21 -1.85
N PHE A 81 3.04 -14.99 -1.90
CA PHE A 81 2.28 -13.76 -2.10
C PHE A 81 2.55 -13.21 -3.50
N PHE A 82 1.47 -12.97 -4.25
CA PHE A 82 1.51 -12.43 -5.60
C PHE A 82 0.99 -10.98 -5.58
N PRO A 83 1.88 -9.97 -5.68
CA PRO A 83 1.45 -8.57 -5.72
C PRO A 83 0.76 -8.28 -7.05
N ASN A 84 -0.44 -7.68 -7.00
CA ASN A 84 -1.19 -7.25 -8.18
C ASN A 84 -1.03 -5.75 -8.43
N ALA A 85 -1.18 -4.94 -7.38
CA ALA A 85 -1.13 -3.49 -7.48
C ALA A 85 -0.68 -2.85 -6.18
N TYR A 86 -0.17 -1.62 -6.26
CA TYR A 86 0.17 -0.83 -5.08
C TYR A 86 -0.06 0.66 -5.29
N ILE A 87 -0.26 1.37 -4.18
CA ILE A 87 -0.31 2.83 -4.13
C ILE A 87 0.83 3.32 -3.23
N PRO A 88 1.80 4.08 -3.76
CA PRO A 88 2.85 4.67 -2.92
C PRO A 88 2.26 5.74 -2.00
N ILE A 89 2.55 5.61 -0.69
CA ILE A 89 2.07 6.52 0.36
C ILE A 89 3.17 7.52 0.72
N TRP A 90 4.34 7.03 1.10
CA TRP A 90 5.48 7.86 1.46
C TRP A 90 6.79 7.25 0.95
N LYS A 91 7.73 8.12 0.58
CA LYS A 91 9.10 7.73 0.26
C LYS A 91 10.08 8.77 0.79
N CYS A 92 11.08 8.35 1.53
CA CYS A 92 12.23 9.17 1.91
C CYS A 92 13.45 8.72 1.10
N LYS A 93 14.12 9.68 0.46
CA LYS A 93 15.34 9.41 -0.30
C LYS A 93 16.34 10.54 -0.16
N GLN A 94 17.61 10.21 -0.34
CA GLN A 94 18.69 11.18 -0.39
C GLN A 94 18.78 11.80 -1.79
N GLU A 95 18.67 13.12 -1.88
CA GLU A 95 18.98 13.89 -3.10
C GLU A 95 20.20 14.77 -2.85
N MET A 96 21.28 14.49 -3.58
CA MET A 96 22.61 15.09 -3.40
C MET A 96 23.11 14.95 -1.94
N PHE A 97 22.88 15.97 -1.11
CA PHE A 97 23.35 16.03 0.28
C PHE A 97 22.22 16.16 1.31
N HIS A 98 20.96 16.11 0.88
CA HIS A 98 19.81 16.31 1.76
C HIS A 98 18.79 15.17 1.59
N SER A 99 18.22 14.73 2.71
CA SER A 99 17.06 13.84 2.68
C SER A 99 15.82 14.63 2.27
N VAL A 100 15.08 14.10 1.30
CA VAL A 100 13.81 14.65 0.83
C VAL A 100 12.75 13.56 0.84
N GLY A 101 11.55 13.97 1.17
CA GLY A 101 10.39 13.11 1.24
C GLY A 101 9.41 13.33 0.09
N TYR A 102 8.65 12.30 -0.25
CA TYR A 102 7.56 12.36 -1.22
C TYR A 102 6.32 11.73 -0.59
N LEU A 103 5.35 12.58 -0.25
CA LEU A 103 4.06 12.13 0.26
C LEU A 103 3.07 12.02 -0.88
N THR A 104 2.21 11.01 -0.86
CA THR A 104 1.08 10.97 -1.79
C THR A 104 0.27 12.26 -1.73
N SER A 105 -0.22 12.70 -2.88
CA SER A 105 -1.13 13.86 -2.98
C SER A 105 -2.60 13.44 -2.92
N LEU A 106 -2.85 12.14 -2.76
CA LEU A 106 -4.19 11.59 -2.65
C LEU A 106 -4.66 11.67 -1.20
N ASP A 107 -5.91 12.08 -1.00
CA ASP A 107 -6.59 11.87 0.28
C ASP A 107 -7.06 10.41 0.40
N ILE A 108 -7.49 10.04 1.60
CA ILE A 108 -7.89 8.67 1.89
C ILE A 108 -9.07 8.20 1.04
N ASP A 109 -10.02 9.09 0.72
CA ASP A 109 -11.17 8.77 -0.13
C ASP A 109 -10.74 8.45 -1.56
N SER A 110 -9.75 9.18 -2.08
CA SER A 110 -9.17 8.94 -3.40
C SER A 110 -8.35 7.65 -3.43
N ILE A 111 -7.63 7.35 -2.34
CA ILE A 111 -6.92 6.06 -2.18
C ILE A 111 -7.94 4.92 -2.16
N GLU A 112 -9.01 5.02 -1.36
CA GLU A 112 -10.08 4.02 -1.31
C GLU A 112 -10.69 3.78 -2.69
N LYS A 113 -11.07 4.84 -3.41
CA LYS A 113 -11.62 4.70 -4.77
C LYS A 113 -10.66 3.97 -5.72
N LYS A 114 -9.36 4.26 -5.65
CA LYS A 114 -8.36 3.59 -6.48
C LYS A 114 -8.21 2.12 -6.12
N MET A 115 -8.13 1.80 -4.83
CA MET A 115 -8.06 0.40 -4.37
C MET A 115 -9.30 -0.38 -4.77
N LEU A 116 -10.49 0.23 -4.68
CA LEU A 116 -11.73 -0.40 -5.14
C LEU A 116 -11.69 -0.72 -6.64
N ILE A 117 -11.20 0.21 -7.47
CA ILE A 117 -11.05 -0.06 -8.91
C ILE A 117 -10.11 -1.24 -9.15
N MET A 118 -8.94 -1.27 -8.49
CA MET A 118 -7.98 -2.37 -8.62
C MET A 118 -8.58 -3.73 -8.19
N ILE A 119 -9.32 -3.77 -7.09
CA ILE A 119 -10.02 -4.99 -6.63
C ILE A 119 -11.05 -5.45 -7.66
N GLN A 120 -11.81 -4.52 -8.26
CA GLN A 120 -12.81 -4.86 -9.27
C GLN A 120 -12.15 -5.38 -10.56
N GLU A 121 -11.03 -4.80 -10.97
CA GLU A 121 -10.23 -5.29 -12.09
C GLU A 121 -9.74 -6.73 -11.82
N MET A 122 -9.22 -7.00 -10.62
CA MET A 122 -8.80 -8.35 -10.22
C MET A 122 -9.94 -9.38 -10.25
N LEU A 123 -11.15 -9.00 -9.82
CA LEU A 123 -12.32 -9.87 -9.89
C LEU A 123 -12.75 -10.15 -11.34
N ALA A 124 -12.74 -9.13 -12.18
CA ALA A 124 -13.10 -9.27 -13.59
C ALA A 124 -12.11 -10.20 -14.33
N ASP A 125 -10.81 -10.04 -14.09
CA ASP A 125 -9.77 -10.90 -14.67
C ASP A 125 -9.96 -12.38 -14.28
N ARG A 126 -10.37 -12.65 -13.03
CA ARG A 126 -10.70 -14.00 -12.55
C ARG A 126 -11.91 -14.59 -13.28
N GLU A 127 -13.01 -13.84 -13.36
CA GLU A 127 -14.22 -14.28 -14.06
C GLU A 127 -13.98 -14.54 -15.55
N GLU A 128 -13.05 -13.83 -16.18
CA GLU A 128 -12.66 -14.10 -17.56
C GLU A 128 -11.79 -15.35 -17.67
N GLY A 129 -10.81 -15.53 -16.78
CA GLY A 129 -9.96 -16.73 -16.73
C GLY A 129 -10.75 -18.03 -16.60
N GLU A 130 -11.72 -18.07 -15.68
CA GLU A 130 -12.58 -19.25 -15.44
C GLU A 130 -13.50 -19.58 -16.63
N LYS A 131 -13.82 -18.62 -17.51
CA LYS A 131 -14.68 -18.87 -18.69
C LYS A 131 -13.95 -19.61 -19.82
N TYR A 132 -12.63 -19.69 -19.75
CA TYR A 132 -11.79 -20.31 -20.77
C TYR A 132 -11.13 -21.63 -20.32
N GLU A 133 -11.46 -22.13 -19.12
CA GLU A 133 -11.13 -23.48 -18.62
C GLU A 133 -12.29 -24.47 -18.81
#